data_AF-A0A6G8NRM0-F1
#
_entry.id   AF-A0A6G8NRM0-F1
#
_cell.length_a   1.000
_cell.length_b   1.000
_cell.length_c   1.000
_cell.angle_alpha   90.00
_cell.angle_beta   90.00
_cell.angle_gamma   90.00
#
_symmetry.space_group_name_H-M   'P 1'
#
loop_
_entity.id
_entity.type
_entity.pdbx_description
1 polymer ?
#
loop_
_entity_poly.entity_id
_entity_poly.type
_entity_poly.pdbx_seq_one_letter_code
_entity_poly.pdbx_strand_id
1 'polypeptide(L)' 'MLTPCSGAGTAKKDADGSIQVQFGGCDGKTANCLPITPGWNYMVRLYRPGPEVLNGN' A
#
# COMPACT_ATOMS: atom_id res chain seq x y z
N MET A 1 -1.34 -17.28 26.24
CA MET A 1 -0.27 -16.86 25.30
C MET A 1 -0.88 -15.87 24.34
N LEU A 2 -0.71 -14.58 24.60
CA LEU A 2 -1.15 -13.52 23.69
C LEU A 2 -0.10 -13.40 22.60
N THR A 3 -0.40 -13.87 21.40
CA THR A 3 0.43 -13.57 20.23
C THR A 3 0.38 -12.06 20.01
N PRO A 4 1.50 -11.33 20.08
CA PRO A 4 1.49 -9.91 19.75
C PRO A 4 1.07 -9.77 18.28
N CYS A 5 0.29 -8.73 17.97
CA CYS A 5 0.07 -8.33 16.58
C CYS A 5 1.42 -7.86 16.01
N SER A 6 2.23 -8.80 15.52
CA SER A 6 3.53 -8.55 14.90
C SER A 6 3.41 -7.94 13.49
N GLY A 7 2.19 -7.78 12.97
CA GLY A 7 1.94 -7.13 11.70
C GLY A 7 2.04 -5.63 11.88
N ALA A 8 3.21 -5.05 11.59
CA ALA A 8 3.30 -3.62 11.33
C ALA A 8 2.25 -3.28 10.25
N GLY A 9 1.25 -2.47 10.58
CA GLY A 9 0.23 -1.98 9.64
C GLY A 9 0.78 -1.01 8.59
N THR A 10 2.06 -1.13 8.27
CA THR A 10 2.85 -0.22 7.45
C THR A 10 3.41 -1.00 6.28
N ALA A 11 3.35 -0.41 5.10
CA ALA A 11 3.86 -1.03 3.89
C ALA A 11 5.38 -1.27 3.95
N LYS A 12 5.83 -2.35 3.32
CA LYS A 12 7.25 -2.68 3.14
C LYS A 12 7.85 -1.81 2.04
N LYS A 13 8.94 -1.11 2.36
CA LYS A 13 9.74 -0.30 1.42
C LYS A 13 10.73 -1.15 0.64
N ASP A 14 10.93 -0.76 -0.62
CA ASP A 14 12.02 -1.21 -1.46
C ASP A 14 13.31 -0.46 -1.12
N ALA A 15 14.44 -0.92 -1.66
CA ALA A 15 15.77 -0.39 -1.34
C ALA A 15 15.95 1.08 -1.72
N ASP A 16 15.21 1.56 -2.72
CA ASP A 16 15.16 2.96 -3.16
C ASP A 16 14.18 3.82 -2.34
N GLY A 17 13.50 3.23 -1.37
CA GLY A 17 12.51 3.89 -0.53
C GLY A 17 11.10 3.96 -1.14
N SER A 18 10.90 3.42 -2.34
CA SER A 18 9.59 3.29 -2.96
C SER A 18 8.74 2.22 -2.27
N ILE A 19 7.43 2.23 -2.54
CA ILE A 19 6.48 1.22 -2.09
C ILE A 19 5.79 0.67 -3.32
N GLN A 20 6.06 -0.58 -3.67
CA GLN A 20 5.22 -1.30 -4.63
C GLN A 20 3.94 -1.80 -3.94
N VAL A 21 2.77 -1.48 -4.52
CA VAL A 21 1.45 -1.98 -4.08
C VAL A 21 0.87 -2.81 -5.21
N GLN A 22 0.49 -4.06 -4.91
CA GLN A 22 -0.17 -4.92 -5.89
C GLN A 22 -1.67 -5.00 -5.62
N PHE A 23 -2.47 -4.88 -6.67
CA PHE A 23 -3.92 -5.01 -6.61
C PHE A 23 -4.36 -6.31 -7.27
N GLY A 24 -4.99 -7.21 -6.50
CA GLY A 24 -5.43 -8.51 -7.00
C GLY A 24 -4.30 -9.53 -7.22
N GLY A 25 -4.69 -10.78 -7.48
CA GLY A 25 -3.72 -11.88 -7.66
C GLY A 25 -2.86 -12.16 -6.43
N CYS A 26 -3.34 -11.82 -5.23
CA CYS A 26 -2.58 -11.98 -4.00
C CYS A 26 -2.41 -13.47 -3.67
N ASP A 27 -1.16 -13.91 -3.60
CA ASP A 27 -0.75 -15.28 -3.29
C ASP A 27 -0.28 -15.47 -1.83
N GLY A 28 -0.38 -14.40 -1.03
CA GLY A 28 0.09 -14.35 0.36
C GLY A 28 1.60 -14.23 0.53
N LYS A 29 2.38 -14.19 -0.57
CA LYS A 29 3.84 -14.03 -0.55
C LYS A 29 4.25 -12.63 -1.00
N THR A 30 3.45 -12.03 -1.87
CA THR A 30 3.70 -10.68 -2.38
C THR A 30 3.46 -9.64 -1.29
N ALA A 31 4.49 -8.84 -1.00
CA ALA A 31 4.40 -7.74 -0.04
C ALA A 31 3.38 -6.68 -0.53
N ASN A 32 2.72 -5.99 0.40
CA ASN A 32 1.78 -4.90 0.13
C ASN A 32 0.66 -5.25 -0.89
N CYS A 33 0.21 -6.51 -0.92
CA CYS A 33 -0.86 -6.92 -1.81
C CYS A 33 -2.24 -6.61 -1.22
N LEU A 34 -3.06 -5.90 -1.97
CA LEU A 34 -4.43 -5.58 -1.65
C LEU A 34 -5.37 -6.44 -2.52
N PRO A 35 -6.18 -7.34 -1.93
CA PRO A 35 -7.16 -8.09 -2.69
C PRO A 35 -8.25 -7.14 -3.22
N ILE A 36 -8.70 -7.38 -4.45
CA ILE A 36 -9.70 -6.54 -5.13
C ILE A 36 -10.91 -7.36 -5.54
N THR A 37 -12.05 -6.68 -5.72
CA THR A 37 -13.30 -7.26 -6.22
C THR A 37 -13.70 -6.58 -7.54
N PRO A 38 -14.48 -7.22 -8.43
CA PRO A 38 -14.97 -6.55 -9.63
C PRO A 38 -15.72 -5.25 -9.32
N GLY A 39 -15.43 -4.17 -10.07
CA GLY A 39 -16.07 -2.86 -9.88
C GLY A 39 -15.53 -2.02 -8.71
N TRP A 40 -14.43 -2.42 -8.08
CA TRP A 40 -13.79 -1.69 -7.00
C TRP A 40 -13.17 -0.35 -7.44
N ASN A 41 -12.89 0.51 -6.46
CA ASN A 41 -12.17 1.77 -6.59
C ASN A 41 -11.14 1.88 -5.46
N TYR A 42 -10.04 2.59 -5.69
CA TYR A 42 -9.01 2.89 -4.69
C TYR A 42 -8.89 4.40 -4.46
N MET A 43 -8.67 4.79 -3.20
CA MET A 43 -8.37 6.17 -2.84
C MET A 43 -7.05 6.24 -2.10
N VAL A 44 -6.16 7.11 -2.58
CA VAL A 44 -4.94 7.49 -1.87
C VAL A 44 -5.24 8.71 -1.00
N ARG A 45 -4.89 8.64 0.30
CA ARG A 45 -4.95 9.79 1.21
C ARG A 45 -3.55 10.32 1.45
N LEU A 46 -3.30 11.55 1.02
CA LEU A 46 -2.02 12.23 1.19
C LEU A 46 -2.17 13.34 2.24
N TYR A 47 -1.27 13.36 3.22
CA TYR A 47 -1.23 14.42 4.24
C TYR A 47 -0.11 15.38 3.90
N ARG A 48 -0.45 16.65 3.66
CA ARG A 48 0.48 17.69 3.19
C ARG A 48 1.24 17.28 1.92
N PRO A 49 0.54 17.04 0.80
CA PRO A 49 1.18 16.77 -0.49
C PRO A 49 2.02 17.96 -0.95
N GLY A 50 3.13 17.69 -1.63
CA GLY A 50 3.96 18.71 -2.28
C GLY A 50 3.30 19.31 -3.54
N PRO A 51 3.86 20.40 -4.10
CA PRO A 51 3.35 21.06 -5.30
C PRO A 51 3.16 20.12 -6.50
N GLU A 52 4.03 19.14 -6.67
CA GLU A 52 4.04 18.16 -7.77
C GLU A 52 2.72 17.38 -7.78
N VAL A 53 2.33 16.86 -6.62
CA VAL A 53 1.06 16.14 -6.43
C VAL A 53 -0.14 17.09 -6.57
N LEU A 54 -0.04 18.31 -6.03
CA LEU A 54 -1.13 19.29 -6.07
C LEU A 54 -1.41 19.80 -7.50
N ASN A 55 -0.37 19.91 -8.31
CA ASN A 55 -0.44 20.35 -9.71
C ASN A 55 -0.73 19.20 -10.69
N GLY A 56 -0.58 17.94 -10.25
CA GLY A 56 -0.89 16.75 -11.04
C GLY A 56 0.21 16.32 -12.02
N ASN A 57 1.48 16.61 -11.72
CA ASN A 57 2.65 16.33 -12.57
C ASN A 57 3.61 15.31 -11.95
#